data_AF-A0A5E6N8G8-F1
#
_entry.id   AF-A0A5E6N8G8-F1
#
_cell.length_a   1.000
_cell.length_b   1.000
_cell.length_c   1.000
_cell.angle_alpha   90.00
_cell.angle_beta   90.00
_cell.angle_gamma   90.00
#
_symmetry.space_group_name_H-M   'P 1'
#
loop_
_entity.id
_entity.type
_entity.pdbx_description
1 polymer ?
#
loop_
_entity_poly.entity_id
_entity_poly.type
_entity_poly.pdbx_seq_one_letter_code
_entity_poly.pdbx_strand_id
1 'polypeptide(L)'
;MELIDSSSGFKAYITKQLDQSWRGRIESKSVKGNVAVFPNEKDIPNVRILGLQVTSLDTIKSDWEITPKDFPSMHLNATNIRINEDIFPDFSAELVSKDSILSINNLELKGLGVSKKLLSFQGAWDGKHTQLSAKAKGKIWLNFCNG
;
A
#
# COMPACT_ATOMS: atom_id res chain seq x y z
N MET A 1 -13.35 -16.52 7.83
CA MET A 1 -12.14 -17.36 7.93
C MET A 1 -11.21 -16.72 8.92
N GLU A 2 -10.61 -17.51 9.80
CA GLU A 2 -9.58 -17.04 10.73
C GLU A 2 -8.35 -17.94 10.62
N LEU A 3 -7.18 -17.33 10.79
CA LEU A 3 -5.90 -17.99 10.90
C LEU A 3 -5.26 -17.49 12.19
N ILE A 4 -5.00 -18.38 13.12
CA ILE A 4 -4.44 -18.07 14.43
C ILE A 4 -3.20 -18.93 14.62
N ASP A 5 -2.04 -18.28 14.74
CA ASP A 5 -0.83 -18.93 15.19
C ASP A 5 -0.60 -18.57 16.66
N SER A 6 -0.85 -19.55 17.52
CA SER A 6 -0.74 -19.39 18.98
C SER A 6 0.70 -19.22 19.45
N SER A 7 1.69 -19.65 18.66
CA SER A 7 3.11 -19.59 19.01
C SER A 7 3.71 -18.19 18.79
N SER A 8 3.35 -17.53 17.68
CA SER A 8 3.77 -16.15 17.37
C SER A 8 2.80 -15.09 17.90
N GLY A 9 1.59 -15.49 18.31
CA GLY A 9 0.50 -14.56 18.66
C GLY A 9 -0.08 -13.85 17.44
N PHE A 10 0.26 -14.27 16.22
CA PHE A 10 -0.29 -13.75 14.98
C PHE A 10 -1.73 -14.21 14.78
N LYS A 11 -2.60 -13.27 14.45
CA LYS A 11 -4.01 -13.49 14.15
C LYS A 11 -4.36 -12.78 12.86
N ALA A 12 -4.99 -13.50 11.94
CA ALA A 12 -5.57 -12.94 10.74
C ALA A 12 -7.03 -13.34 10.63
N TYR A 13 -7.87 -12.36 10.32
CA TYR A 13 -9.31 -12.52 10.15
C TYR A 13 -9.67 -12.03 8.77
N ILE A 14 -10.44 -12.84 8.02
CA ILE A 14 -10.95 -12.47 6.70
C ILE A 14 -12.44 -12.79 6.66
N THR A 15 -13.25 -11.80 6.32
CA THR A 15 -14.71 -11.90 6.27
C THR A 15 -15.25 -11.29 4.98
N LYS A 16 -16.04 -12.06 4.24
CA LYS A 16 -16.84 -11.55 3.13
C LYS A 16 -18.11 -10.88 3.66
N GLN A 17 -18.38 -9.67 3.19
CA GLN A 17 -19.54 -8.87 3.56
C GLN A 17 -20.71 -9.13 2.60
N LEU A 18 -21.91 -8.68 2.98
CA LEU A 18 -23.12 -8.82 2.17
C LEU A 18 -23.02 -8.05 0.84
N ASP A 19 -22.33 -6.91 0.84
CA ASP A 19 -22.01 -6.10 -0.35
C ASP A 19 -20.93 -6.71 -1.25
N GLN A 20 -20.58 -8.00 -1.04
CA GLN A 20 -19.53 -8.75 -1.72
C GLN A 20 -18.09 -8.25 -1.48
N SER A 21 -17.91 -7.18 -0.71
CA SER A 21 -16.58 -6.72 -0.33
C SER A 21 -15.97 -7.63 0.73
N TRP A 22 -14.65 -7.64 0.81
CA TRP A 22 -13.91 -8.40 1.81
C TRP A 22 -13.33 -7.45 2.86
N ARG A 23 -13.31 -7.90 4.11
CA ARG A 23 -12.65 -7.22 5.22
C ARG A 23 -11.62 -8.16 5.81
N GLY A 24 -10.41 -7.66 5.95
CA GLY A 24 -9.30 -8.33 6.59
C GLY A 24 -8.80 -7.55 7.80
N ARG A 25 -8.35 -8.25 8.82
CA ARG A 25 -7.61 -7.69 9.95
C ARG A 25 -6.45 -8.60 10.27
N ILE A 26 -5.27 -8.01 10.44
CA ILE A 26 -4.09 -8.70 10.94
C ILE A 26 -3.68 -8.10 12.27
N GLU A 27 -3.26 -8.95 13.21
CA GLU A 27 -2.77 -8.55 14.51
C GLU A 27 -1.63 -9.44 14.98
N SER A 28 -0.53 -8.82 15.35
CA SER A 28 0.57 -9.43 16.08
C SER A 28 1.22 -8.38 16.98
N LYS A 29 2.31 -8.76 17.65
CA LYS A 29 3.14 -7.81 18.41
C LYS A 29 3.75 -6.74 17.49
N SER A 30 4.08 -7.10 16.26
CA SER A 30 4.90 -6.27 15.36
C SER A 30 4.11 -5.63 14.22
N VAL A 31 2.95 -6.19 13.86
CA VAL A 31 2.11 -5.70 12.77
C VAL A 31 0.64 -5.73 13.17
N LYS A 32 -0.07 -4.62 12.97
CA LYS A 32 -1.53 -4.55 13.12
C LYS A 32 -2.11 -3.73 11.99
N GLY A 33 -3.27 -4.10 11.49
CA GLY A 33 -3.92 -3.30 10.46
C GLY A 33 -5.18 -3.92 9.92
N ASN A 34 -5.93 -3.11 9.18
CA ASN A 34 -7.15 -3.54 8.51
C ASN A 34 -7.01 -3.35 7.02
N VAL A 35 -7.63 -4.25 6.27
CA VAL A 35 -7.77 -4.16 4.81
C VAL A 35 -9.23 -4.30 4.42
N ALA A 36 -9.65 -3.53 3.43
CA ALA A 36 -10.96 -3.67 2.79
C ALA A 36 -10.75 -3.80 1.28
N VAL A 37 -11.22 -4.90 0.70
CA VAL A 37 -11.15 -5.15 -0.75
C VAL A 37 -12.56 -5.05 -1.32
N PHE A 38 -12.73 -4.18 -2.30
CA PHE A 38 -13.98 -3.99 -3.04
C PHE A 38 -13.74 -4.51 -4.46
N PRO A 39 -14.21 -5.73 -4.78
CA PRO A 39 -14.11 -6.27 -6.12
C PRO A 39 -14.79 -5.35 -7.14
N ASN A 40 -14.23 -5.31 -8.34
CA ASN A 40 -14.86 -4.68 -9.49
C ASN A 40 -14.87 -5.70 -10.63
N GLU A 41 -16.03 -6.06 -11.14
CA GLU A 41 -16.13 -7.08 -12.20
C GLU A 41 -15.67 -6.57 -13.56
N LYS A 42 -15.64 -5.25 -13.76
CA LYS A 42 -15.33 -4.61 -15.04
C LYS A 42 -13.96 -3.93 -15.05
N ASP A 43 -13.23 -3.97 -13.95
CA ASP A 43 -11.98 -3.24 -13.75
C ASP A 43 -11.14 -3.85 -12.60
N ILE A 44 -9.99 -3.26 -12.28
CA ILE A 44 -9.17 -3.68 -11.14
C ILE A 44 -9.86 -3.33 -9.80
N PRO A 45 -9.71 -4.18 -8.76
CA PRO A 45 -10.36 -3.98 -7.47
C PRO A 45 -9.83 -2.74 -6.74
N ASN A 46 -10.69 -2.15 -5.90
CA ASN A 46 -10.28 -1.12 -4.97
C ASN A 46 -9.86 -1.75 -3.64
N VAL A 47 -8.65 -1.45 -3.17
CA VAL A 47 -8.10 -1.96 -1.93
C VAL A 47 -7.80 -0.79 -1.00
N ARG A 48 -8.32 -0.87 0.23
CA ARG A 48 -8.08 0.13 1.27
C ARG A 48 -7.32 -0.49 2.42
N ILE A 49 -6.20 0.09 2.79
CA ILE A 49 -5.45 -0.22 4.01
C ILE A 49 -5.75 0.89 5.02
N LEU A 50 -6.15 0.50 6.23
CA LEU A 50 -6.51 1.43 7.29
C LEU A 50 -5.80 1.06 8.59
N GLY A 51 -5.08 2.04 9.16
CA GLY A 51 -4.50 1.90 10.49
C GLY A 51 -3.39 0.85 10.55
N LEU A 52 -2.61 0.70 9.48
CA LEU A 52 -1.47 -0.21 9.48
C LEU A 52 -0.41 0.35 10.43
N GLN A 53 -0.04 -0.44 11.42
CA GLN A 53 1.01 -0.16 12.38
C GLN A 53 2.06 -1.24 12.28
N VAL A 54 3.30 -0.83 12.06
CA VAL A 54 4.48 -1.70 11.98
C VAL A 54 5.48 -1.21 13.00
N THR A 55 5.98 -2.10 13.87
CA THR A 55 6.94 -1.70 14.93
C THR A 55 8.36 -1.48 14.42
N SER A 56 8.74 -2.17 13.33
CA SER A 56 9.99 -1.99 12.59
C SER A 56 9.89 -2.64 11.21
N LEU A 57 10.47 -1.99 10.21
CA LEU A 57 10.61 -2.58 8.86
C LEU A 57 11.48 -3.83 8.88
N ASP A 58 12.46 -3.91 9.78
CA ASP A 58 13.34 -5.08 9.88
C ASP A 58 12.58 -6.33 10.35
N THR A 59 11.51 -6.13 11.12
CA THR A 59 10.64 -7.23 11.60
C THR A 59 9.73 -7.80 10.49
N ILE A 60 9.55 -7.09 9.38
CA ILE A 60 8.76 -7.58 8.24
C ILE A 60 9.68 -8.12 7.13
N LYS A 61 10.89 -7.56 7.00
CA LYS A 61 11.82 -7.92 5.92
C LYS A 61 12.33 -9.37 5.97
N SER A 62 12.52 -9.96 7.16
CA SER A 62 13.11 -11.31 7.27
C SER A 62 12.12 -12.45 6.98
N ASP A 63 10.83 -12.21 7.17
CA ASP A 63 9.84 -13.30 7.28
C ASP A 63 8.98 -13.45 6.02
N TRP A 64 9.06 -12.50 5.07
CA TRP A 64 8.17 -12.44 3.91
C TRP A 64 8.98 -12.35 2.62
N GLU A 65 9.10 -13.46 1.89
CA GLU A 65 9.64 -13.48 0.52
C GLU A 65 8.60 -12.96 -0.49
N ILE A 66 8.17 -11.70 -0.32
CA ILE A 66 7.17 -11.10 -1.19
C ILE A 66 7.83 -10.66 -2.50
N THR A 67 7.22 -11.06 -3.61
CA THR A 67 7.59 -10.67 -4.96
C THR A 67 6.44 -9.91 -5.64
N PRO A 68 6.69 -9.21 -6.76
CA PRO A 68 5.64 -8.56 -7.54
C PRO A 68 4.50 -9.49 -7.96
N LYS A 69 4.77 -10.79 -8.12
CA LYS A 69 3.77 -11.79 -8.54
C LYS A 69 2.73 -12.08 -7.47
N ASP A 70 3.06 -11.82 -6.21
CA ASP A 70 2.15 -12.03 -5.08
C ASP A 70 1.09 -10.92 -4.98
N PHE A 71 1.28 -9.83 -5.72
CA PHE A 71 0.32 -8.73 -5.78
C PHE A 71 -0.52 -8.78 -7.07
N PRO A 72 -1.86 -8.80 -6.94
CA PRO A 72 -2.73 -8.51 -8.07
C PRO A 72 -2.71 -7.01 -8.39
N SER A 73 -3.17 -6.64 -9.59
CA SER A 73 -3.44 -5.24 -9.92
C SER A 73 -4.57 -4.68 -9.04
N MET A 74 -4.44 -3.44 -8.57
CA MET A 74 -5.41 -2.81 -7.67
C MET A 74 -5.32 -1.29 -7.66
N HIS A 75 -6.43 -0.62 -7.38
CA HIS A 75 -6.43 0.75 -6.90
C HIS A 75 -6.22 0.74 -5.39
N LEU A 76 -5.03 1.11 -4.94
CA LEU A 76 -4.65 1.12 -3.53
C LEU A 76 -4.91 2.48 -2.90
N ASN A 77 -5.48 2.49 -1.70
CA ASN A 77 -5.59 3.65 -0.84
C ASN A 77 -5.17 3.26 0.58
N ALA A 78 -4.17 3.93 1.12
CA ALA A 78 -3.62 3.66 2.43
C ALA A 78 -3.78 4.89 3.32
N THR A 79 -4.33 4.69 4.51
CA THR A 79 -4.62 5.76 5.45
C THR A 79 -4.21 5.40 6.88
N ASN A 80 -3.76 6.41 7.62
CA ASN A 80 -3.31 6.28 9.00
C ASN A 80 -2.24 5.18 9.17
N ILE A 81 -1.18 5.26 8.34
CA ILE A 81 -0.08 4.29 8.35
C ILE A 81 0.99 4.78 9.33
N ARG A 82 1.45 3.89 10.21
CA ARG A 82 2.51 4.16 11.17
C ARG A 82 3.59 3.10 11.06
N ILE A 83 4.83 3.54 10.92
CA ILE A 83 6.01 2.67 10.93
C ILE A 83 6.89 3.21 12.05
N ASN A 84 7.18 2.38 13.04
CA ASN A 84 7.82 2.79 14.30
C ASN A 84 7.00 3.88 15.00
N GLU A 85 7.63 5.02 15.23
CA GLU A 85 7.00 6.22 15.77
C GLU A 85 6.52 7.19 14.68
N ASP A 86 6.91 6.94 13.42
CA ASP A 86 6.67 7.82 12.30
C ASP A 86 5.28 7.60 11.68
N ILE A 87 4.58 8.70 11.45
CA ILE A 87 3.31 8.71 10.72
C ILE A 87 3.63 8.91 9.25
N PHE A 88 3.28 7.92 8.44
CA PHE A 88 3.44 8.01 7.00
C PHE A 88 2.25 8.75 6.39
N PRO A 89 2.47 9.61 5.38
CA PRO A 89 1.38 10.31 4.71
C PRO A 89 0.36 9.32 4.15
N ASP A 90 -0.93 9.64 4.27
CA ASP A 90 -1.97 8.93 3.53
C ASP A 90 -1.64 8.99 2.04
N PHE A 91 -1.83 7.88 1.32
CA PHE A 91 -1.52 7.84 -0.09
C PHE A 91 -2.47 6.98 -0.90
N SER A 92 -2.48 7.21 -2.20
CA SER A 92 -3.16 6.35 -3.16
C SER A 92 -2.33 6.14 -4.40
N ALA A 93 -2.43 4.95 -5.00
CA ALA A 93 -1.78 4.62 -6.25
C ALA A 93 -2.61 3.59 -7.00
N GLU A 94 -2.42 3.53 -8.31
CA GLU A 94 -2.81 2.36 -9.08
C GLU A 94 -1.60 1.44 -9.18
N LEU A 95 -1.75 0.18 -8.76
CA LEU A 95 -0.74 -0.84 -8.91
C LEU A 95 -1.14 -1.78 -10.04
N VAL A 96 -0.25 -1.97 -11.01
CA VAL A 96 -0.48 -2.87 -12.15
C VAL A 96 0.57 -3.97 -12.13
N SER A 97 0.12 -5.19 -11.88
CA SER A 97 0.96 -6.38 -11.89
C SER A 97 0.95 -7.01 -13.28
N LYS A 98 2.12 -7.03 -13.92
CA LYS A 98 2.30 -7.61 -15.26
C LYS A 98 3.73 -8.10 -15.42
N ASP A 99 3.91 -9.29 -16.00
CA ASP A 99 5.21 -9.86 -16.36
C ASP A 99 6.24 -9.86 -15.20
N SER A 100 5.78 -10.09 -13.95
CA SER A 100 6.60 -10.04 -12.72
C SER A 100 7.11 -8.65 -12.33
N ILE A 101 6.50 -7.60 -12.87
CA ILE A 101 6.76 -6.21 -12.49
C ILE A 101 5.47 -5.64 -11.89
N LEU A 102 5.61 -4.99 -10.74
CA LEU A 102 4.54 -4.21 -10.13
C LEU A 102 4.77 -2.74 -10.49
N SER A 103 4.02 -2.25 -11.47
CA SER A 103 4.05 -0.84 -11.85
C SER A 103 3.27 -0.01 -10.83
N ILE A 104 3.83 1.11 -10.40
CA ILE A 104 3.22 2.07 -9.49
C ILE A 104 2.82 3.28 -10.34
N ASN A 105 1.53 3.40 -10.61
CA ASN A 105 0.98 4.47 -11.43
C ASN A 105 0.32 5.52 -10.55
N ASN A 106 0.62 6.79 -10.83
CA ASN A 106 -0.06 7.91 -10.22
C ASN A 106 -0.08 7.86 -8.68
N LEU A 107 1.05 7.55 -8.06
CA LEU A 107 1.19 7.63 -6.61
C LEU A 107 0.99 9.09 -6.18
N GLU A 108 0.06 9.28 -5.26
CA GLU A 108 -0.37 10.55 -4.70
C GLU A 108 -0.24 10.49 -3.18
N LEU A 109 0.45 11.46 -2.60
CA LEU A 109 0.55 11.64 -1.16
C LEU A 109 -0.42 12.77 -0.75
N LYS A 110 -1.33 12.47 0.18
CA LYS A 110 -2.21 13.48 0.75
C LYS A 110 -1.44 14.38 1.71
N GLY A 111 -1.95 15.60 1.91
CA GLY A 111 -1.34 16.58 2.82
C GLY A 111 -0.20 17.39 2.20
N LEU A 112 0.26 17.07 0.97
CA LEU A 112 1.28 17.86 0.28
C LEU A 112 0.76 19.17 -0.34
N GLY A 113 -0.56 19.41 -0.35
CA GLY A 113 -1.15 20.63 -0.91
C GLY A 113 -1.01 20.79 -2.44
N VAL A 114 -0.58 19.74 -3.15
CA VAL A 114 -0.37 19.75 -4.60
C VAL A 114 -1.32 18.77 -5.28
N SER A 115 -2.02 19.22 -6.34
CA SER A 115 -2.92 18.35 -7.11
C SER A 115 -2.17 17.33 -7.97
N LYS A 116 -2.79 16.17 -8.25
CA LYS A 116 -2.29 15.14 -9.19
C LYS A 116 -1.88 15.69 -10.56
N LYS A 117 -2.55 16.74 -11.04
CA LYS A 117 -2.23 17.38 -12.33
C LYS A 117 -0.86 18.09 -12.33
N LEU A 118 -0.36 18.40 -11.15
CA LEU A 118 0.80 19.24 -10.91
C LEU A 118 2.00 18.47 -10.37
N LEU A 119 1.78 17.40 -9.62
CA LEU A 119 2.80 16.46 -9.15
C LEU A 119 2.21 15.05 -9.13
N SER A 120 2.87 14.12 -9.82
CA SER A 120 2.51 12.70 -9.85
C SER A 120 3.76 11.86 -9.77
N PHE A 121 3.73 10.78 -8.99
CA PHE A 121 4.82 9.82 -8.91
C PHE A 121 4.46 8.56 -9.70
N GLN A 122 5.45 8.01 -10.40
CA GLN A 122 5.35 6.79 -11.18
C GLN A 122 6.57 5.93 -10.92
N GLY A 123 6.40 4.62 -10.86
CA GLY A 123 7.49 3.73 -10.53
C GLY A 123 7.25 2.29 -10.95
N ALA A 124 8.20 1.44 -10.61
CA ALA A 124 8.11 0.01 -10.83
C ALA A 124 8.94 -0.72 -9.77
N TRP A 125 8.48 -1.91 -9.40
CA TRP A 125 9.22 -2.86 -8.58
C TRP A 125 9.32 -4.20 -9.31
N ASP A 126 10.55 -4.67 -9.52
CA ASP A 126 10.86 -5.93 -10.22
C ASP A 126 11.15 -7.12 -9.26
N GLY A 127 10.93 -6.90 -7.96
CA GLY A 127 11.25 -7.86 -6.90
C GLY A 127 12.61 -7.64 -6.24
N LYS A 128 13.53 -6.92 -6.91
CA LYS A 128 14.88 -6.63 -6.40
C LYS A 128 15.11 -5.13 -6.24
N HIS A 129 14.62 -4.34 -7.19
CA HIS A 129 14.81 -2.91 -7.27
C HIS A 129 13.45 -2.22 -7.35
N THR A 130 13.31 -1.15 -6.59
CA THR A 130 12.19 -0.21 -6.73
C THR A 130 12.72 1.08 -7.34
N GLN A 131 12.14 1.50 -8.45
CA GLN A 131 12.41 2.81 -9.04
C GLN A 131 11.17 3.68 -8.91
N LEU A 132 11.35 4.91 -8.44
CA LEU A 132 10.31 5.93 -8.40
C LEU A 132 10.79 7.18 -9.14
N SER A 133 9.92 7.74 -9.96
CA SER A 133 10.12 8.95 -10.75
C SER A 133 9.01 9.93 -10.44
N ALA A 134 9.37 11.20 -10.31
CA ALA A 134 8.43 12.28 -10.07
C ALA A 134 8.24 13.08 -11.37
N LYS A 135 6.99 13.31 -11.75
CA LYS A 135 6.62 14.26 -12.80
C LYS A 135 5.94 15.44 -12.14
N ALA A 136 6.56 16.60 -12.19
CA ALA A 136 5.96 17.86 -11.75
C ALA A 136 5.90 18.87 -12.88
N LYS A 137 4.95 19.81 -12.80
CA LYS A 137 4.80 20.89 -13.79
C LYS A 137 5.10 22.26 -13.16
N GLY A 138 5.77 23.13 -13.91
CA GLY A 138 5.99 24.53 -13.54
C GLY A 138 6.88 24.72 -12.30
N LYS A 139 6.63 25.79 -11.52
CA LYS A 139 7.43 26.19 -10.34
C LYS A 139 7.42 25.19 -9.18
N ILE A 140 6.57 24.16 -9.24
CA ILE A 140 6.43 23.15 -8.17
C ILE A 140 7.66 22.24 -8.08
N TRP A 141 8.36 22.02 -9.19
CA TRP A 141 9.60 21.23 -9.19
C TRP A 141 10.70 21.90 -8.34
N LEU A 142 10.80 23.23 -8.40
CA LEU A 142 11.77 24.01 -7.60
C LEU A 142 11.48 23.94 -6.10
N ASN A 143 10.21 23.93 -5.69
CA ASN A 143 9.83 23.86 -4.28
C ASN A 143 9.98 22.43 -3.71
N PHE A 144 9.83 21.39 -4.54
CA PHE A 144 9.97 20.01 -4.09
C PHE A 144 11.43 19.58 -3.91
N CYS A 145 12.34 20.05 -4.77
CA CYS A 145 13.77 19.70 -4.66
C CYS A 145 14.54 20.50 -3.60
N ASN A 146 13.99 21.62 -3.13
CA ASN A 146 14.65 22.54 -2.20
C ASN A 146 14.04 22.52 -0.78
N GLY A 147 13.12 21.59 -0.51
CA GLY A 147 12.43 21.43 0.78
C GLY A 147 12.99 20.29 1.62
#